data_AF-A0AAJ7FP46-F1
#
_entry.id   AF-A0AAJ7FP46-F1
#
_cell.length_a   1.000
_cell.length_b   1.000
_cell.length_c   1.000
_cell.angle_alpha   90.00
_cell.angle_beta   90.00
_cell.angle_gamma   90.00
#
_symmetry.space_group_name_H-M   'P 1'
#
loop_
_entity.id
_entity.type
_entity.pdbx_description
1 polymer ?
#
loop_
_entity_poly.entity_id
_entity_poly.type
_entity_poly.pdbx_seq_one_letter_code
_entity_poly.pdbx_strand_id
1 'polypeptide(L)'
;MTTPVIDDFTSENELNESAVSTAGENSQDSQEETENISHGDEEQKEKLVRLPLGRVRHIMKMDPDVNLVNQEAIFLITKSTELFIDSLAKEAYKYTVQTKKKTVQKRDVESAIENVDSLVFLEGTLE
;
A
#
# COMPACT_ATOMS: atom_id res chain seq x y z
N MET A 1 -27.30 36.87 1.81
CA MET A 1 -27.36 35.51 2.37
C MET A 1 -27.78 34.59 1.24
N THR A 2 -26.84 33.84 0.67
CA THR A 2 -27.13 32.88 -0.40
C THR A 2 -26.10 31.75 -0.27
N THR A 3 -26.53 30.61 0.24
CA THR A 3 -25.75 29.36 0.28
C THR A 3 -25.78 28.70 -1.09
N PRO A 4 -24.66 28.17 -1.62
CA PRO A 4 -24.70 27.20 -2.68
C PRO A 4 -24.84 25.77 -2.12
N VAL A 5 -25.47 24.97 -2.96
CA VAL A 5 -26.11 23.67 -2.75
C VAL A 5 -25.09 22.54 -2.69
N ILE A 6 -25.39 21.55 -1.86
CA ILE A 6 -24.69 20.27 -1.74
C ILE A 6 -25.19 19.37 -2.88
N ASP A 7 -24.31 18.95 -3.79
CA ASP A 7 -24.65 17.92 -4.77
C ASP A 7 -24.48 16.53 -4.14
N ASP A 8 -25.64 15.94 -3.88
CA ASP A 8 -25.91 14.56 -3.52
C ASP A 8 -25.85 13.70 -4.80
N PHE A 9 -24.88 12.79 -4.90
CA PHE A 9 -24.85 11.78 -5.97
C PHE A 9 -25.26 10.43 -5.39
N THR A 10 -26.57 10.21 -5.35
CA THR A 10 -27.19 8.88 -5.26
C THR A 10 -26.96 8.07 -6.53
N SER A 11 -26.81 6.78 -6.29
CA SER A 11 -26.66 5.64 -7.19
C SER A 11 -27.62 5.56 -8.38
N GLU A 12 -27.11 5.11 -9.52
CA GLU A 12 -27.87 4.26 -10.44
C GLU A 12 -27.01 3.07 -10.91
N ASN A 13 -27.57 1.88 -10.72
CA ASN A 13 -27.00 0.58 -11.02
C ASN A 13 -28.06 -0.17 -11.85
N GLU A 14 -27.82 -0.35 -13.14
CA GLU A 14 -28.57 -1.19 -14.09
C GLU A 14 -27.64 -1.43 -15.30
N LEU A 15 -27.52 -2.56 -15.99
CA LEU A 15 -28.12 -3.88 -15.95
C LEU A 15 -27.13 -4.84 -16.65
N ASN A 16 -27.16 -6.09 -16.21
CA ASN A 16 -26.47 -7.26 -16.75
C ASN A 16 -27.20 -7.81 -17.99
N GLU A 17 -26.47 -8.22 -19.03
CA GLU A 17 -27.00 -9.16 -20.02
C GLU A 17 -25.93 -10.17 -20.46
N SER A 18 -26.24 -11.44 -20.22
CA SER A 18 -25.42 -12.62 -20.46
C SER A 18 -25.54 -13.13 -21.89
N ALA A 19 -24.44 -13.64 -22.46
CA ALA A 19 -24.49 -14.60 -23.58
C ALA A 19 -23.67 -15.85 -23.23
N VAL A 20 -24.33 -17.00 -23.37
CA VAL A 20 -23.94 -18.35 -22.94
C VAL A 20 -23.10 -19.08 -24.01
N SER A 21 -22.22 -20.01 -23.59
CA SER A 21 -22.03 -21.38 -24.12
C SER A 21 -20.70 -21.97 -23.60
N THR A 22 -20.43 -23.26 -23.43
CA THR A 22 -21.14 -24.52 -23.10
C THR A 22 -20.02 -25.56 -22.90
N ALA A 23 -20.06 -26.29 -21.79
CA ALA A 23 -19.54 -27.65 -21.49
C ALA A 23 -18.12 -28.12 -21.88
N GLY A 24 -17.44 -28.72 -20.89
CA GLY A 24 -16.34 -29.68 -21.08
C GLY A 24 -15.62 -30.03 -19.76
N GLU A 25 -16.03 -31.10 -19.08
CA GLU A 25 -15.29 -31.72 -17.98
C GLU A 25 -14.13 -32.59 -18.52
N ASN A 26 -12.94 -32.57 -17.90
CA ASN A 26 -12.24 -33.76 -17.34
C ASN A 26 -10.77 -33.46 -16.88
N SER A 27 -10.49 -33.84 -15.63
CA SER A 27 -9.27 -34.29 -14.91
C SER A 27 -7.81 -34.11 -15.44
N GLN A 28 -6.93 -33.68 -14.50
CA GLN A 28 -5.62 -34.26 -14.10
C GLN A 28 -4.33 -33.41 -14.26
N ASP A 29 -3.74 -33.08 -13.10
CA ASP A 29 -2.33 -32.97 -12.67
C ASP A 29 -1.28 -32.06 -13.36
N SER A 30 -0.63 -31.24 -12.52
CA SER A 30 0.70 -30.59 -12.60
C SER A 30 1.08 -29.71 -13.81
N GLN A 31 1.22 -28.39 -13.59
CA GLN A 31 2.47 -27.60 -13.73
C GLN A 31 2.20 -26.09 -13.74
N GLU A 32 3.22 -25.34 -13.30
CA GLU A 32 3.32 -23.87 -13.22
C GLU A 32 2.82 -23.16 -14.48
N GLU A 33 2.00 -22.11 -14.31
CA GLU A 33 1.95 -20.88 -15.11
C GLU A 33 0.63 -20.15 -14.85
N THR A 34 0.67 -19.08 -14.04
CA THR A 34 -0.25 -17.95 -14.23
C THR A 34 0.53 -16.65 -14.19
N GLU A 35 1.52 -16.53 -15.07
CA GLU A 35 1.89 -15.23 -15.62
C GLU A 35 1.09 -15.02 -16.91
N ASN A 36 -0.14 -14.54 -16.75
CA ASN A 36 -0.85 -13.94 -17.88
C ASN A 36 -1.62 -12.73 -17.35
N ILE A 37 -0.86 -11.76 -16.83
CA ILE A 37 -1.35 -10.41 -16.59
C ILE A 37 -0.81 -9.56 -17.72
N SER A 38 -1.70 -8.81 -18.36
CA SER A 38 -1.40 -7.89 -19.44
C SER A 38 -0.18 -7.04 -19.07
N HIS A 39 0.87 -7.07 -19.91
CA HIS A 39 2.09 -6.29 -19.72
C HIS A 39 1.85 -4.76 -19.71
N GLY A 40 0.66 -4.31 -20.13
CA GLY A 40 0.30 -2.88 -20.14
C GLY A 40 -0.06 -2.32 -18.77
N ASP A 41 -0.58 -3.14 -17.86
CA ASP A 41 -1.11 -2.68 -16.57
C ASP A 41 -0.03 -2.56 -15.48
N GLU A 42 1.00 -3.40 -15.54
CA GLU A 42 2.12 -3.37 -14.60
C GLU A 42 2.94 -2.07 -14.73
N GLU A 43 3.29 -1.66 -15.96
CA GLU A 43 4.10 -0.45 -16.21
C GLU A 43 3.36 0.84 -15.78
N GLN A 44 2.03 0.86 -15.90
CA GLN A 44 1.23 2.00 -15.46
C GLN A 44 1.14 2.06 -13.93
N LYS A 45 1.01 0.92 -13.25
CA LYS A 45 1.03 0.86 -11.77
C LYS A 45 2.39 1.26 -11.21
N GLU A 46 3.49 0.87 -11.85
CA GLU A 46 4.84 1.33 -11.47
C GLU A 46 5.00 2.85 -11.54
N LYS A 47 4.23 3.54 -12.40
CA LYS A 47 4.23 5.02 -12.46
C LYS A 47 3.43 5.67 -11.33
N LEU A 48 2.54 4.93 -10.65
CA LEU A 48 1.68 5.44 -9.57
C LEU A 48 2.33 5.38 -8.18
N VAL A 49 3.39 4.58 -8.04
CA VAL A 49 4.19 4.44 -6.81
C VAL A 49 5.65 4.78 -7.10
N ARG A 50 6.35 5.28 -6.10
CA ARG A 50 7.78 5.64 -6.12
C ARG A 50 8.65 4.52 -5.62
N LEU A 51 8.13 3.69 -4.73
CA LEU A 51 8.85 2.54 -4.19
C LEU A 51 8.77 1.35 -5.17
N PRO A 52 9.87 0.62 -5.40
CA PRO A 52 9.88 -0.49 -6.35
C PRO A 52 9.05 -1.67 -5.84
N LEU A 53 8.00 -2.03 -6.59
CA LEU A 53 7.05 -3.10 -6.24
C LEU A 53 7.76 -4.44 -5.98
N GLY A 54 8.77 -4.78 -6.80
CA GLY A 54 9.54 -6.02 -6.63
C GLY A 54 10.28 -6.10 -5.28
N ARG A 55 10.79 -4.98 -4.77
CA ARG A 55 11.46 -4.93 -3.46
C ARG A 55 10.46 -5.10 -2.32
N VAL A 56 9.29 -4.46 -2.42
CA VAL A 56 8.22 -4.60 -1.44
C VAL A 56 7.74 -6.06 -1.39
N ARG A 57 7.49 -6.68 -2.55
CA ARG A 57 7.15 -8.11 -2.66
C ARG A 57 8.18 -9.00 -1.96
N HIS A 58 9.47 -8.74 -2.19
CA HIS A 58 10.53 -9.53 -1.59
C HIS A 58 10.56 -9.39 -0.06
N ILE A 59 10.39 -8.18 0.48
CA ILE A 59 10.31 -7.94 1.93
C ILE A 59 9.10 -8.66 2.54
N MET A 60 7.93 -8.61 1.88
CA MET A 60 6.73 -9.31 2.35
C MET A 60 6.94 -10.83 2.46
N LYS A 61 7.68 -11.42 1.51
CA LYS A 61 8.02 -12.85 1.49
C LYS A 61 9.19 -13.24 2.39
N MET A 62 9.80 -12.30 3.12
CA MET A 62 10.77 -12.66 4.17
C MET A 62 10.11 -13.33 5.37
N ASP A 63 8.80 -13.14 5.54
CA ASP A 63 8.00 -13.87 6.51
C ASP A 63 7.73 -15.31 6.00
N PRO A 64 8.18 -16.36 6.73
CA PRO A 64 8.02 -17.75 6.30
C PRO A 64 6.57 -18.20 6.22
N ASP A 65 5.64 -17.51 6.90
CA ASP A 65 4.22 -17.85 6.88
C ASP A 65 3.50 -17.22 5.65
N VAL A 66 4.19 -16.35 4.90
CA VAL A 66 3.65 -15.67 3.70
C VAL A 66 4.01 -16.45 2.43
N ASN A 67 3.11 -17.33 2.01
CA ASN A 67 3.30 -18.17 0.82
C ASN A 67 2.95 -17.45 -0.51
N LEU A 68 1.80 -16.77 -0.55
CA LEU A 68 1.29 -16.08 -1.74
C LEU A 68 1.05 -14.60 -1.45
N VAL A 69 1.38 -13.75 -2.41
CA VAL A 69 1.15 -12.30 -2.32
C VAL A 69 0.55 -11.80 -3.63
N ASN A 70 -0.68 -11.29 -3.56
CA ASN A 70 -1.40 -10.73 -4.70
C ASN A 70 -0.83 -9.37 -5.12
N GLN A 71 -0.92 -9.04 -6.41
CA GLN A 71 -0.40 -7.78 -6.97
C GLN A 71 -1.05 -6.54 -6.33
N GLU A 72 -2.35 -6.60 -6.02
CA GLU A 72 -3.08 -5.51 -5.36
C GLU A 72 -2.58 -5.26 -3.92
N ALA A 73 -2.27 -6.33 -3.18
CA ALA A 73 -1.71 -6.21 -1.84
C ALA A 73 -0.33 -5.54 -1.87
N ILE A 74 0.50 -5.88 -2.86
CA ILE A 74 1.82 -5.25 -3.06
C ILE A 74 1.64 -3.77 -3.34
N PHE A 75 0.73 -3.42 -4.27
CA PHE A 75 0.46 -2.02 -4.59
C PHE A 75 -0.02 -1.23 -3.36
N LEU A 76 -0.97 -1.78 -2.60
CA LEU A 76 -1.50 -1.14 -1.40
C LEU A 76 -0.41 -0.95 -0.33
N ILE A 77 0.37 -1.97 -0.03
CA ILE A 77 1.47 -1.89 0.94
C ILE A 77 2.52 -0.88 0.49
N THR A 78 2.84 -0.86 -0.80
CA THR A 78 3.79 0.10 -1.38
C THR A 78 3.29 1.53 -1.16
N LYS A 79 2.01 1.80 -1.46
CA LYS A 79 1.43 3.13 -1.25
C LYS A 79 1.33 3.51 0.22
N SER A 80 0.90 2.58 1.07
CA SER A 80 0.86 2.77 2.52
C SER A 80 2.24 3.06 3.09
N THR A 81 3.30 2.41 2.59
CA THR A 81 4.67 2.64 3.03
C THR A 81 5.14 4.05 2.67
N GLU A 82 4.77 4.59 1.51
CA GLU A 82 5.07 5.99 1.16
C GLU A 82 4.41 6.98 2.11
N LEU A 83 3.12 6.77 2.39
CA LEU A 83 2.36 7.61 3.31
C LEU A 83 2.90 7.51 4.74
N PHE A 84 3.31 6.30 5.14
CA PHE A 84 3.95 6.05 6.42
C PHE A 84 5.27 6.81 6.56
N ILE A 85 6.14 6.79 5.53
CA ILE A 85 7.40 7.54 5.55
C ILE A 85 7.15 9.05 5.67
N ASP A 86 6.20 9.59 4.92
CA ASP A 86 5.82 11.01 5.01
C ASP A 86 5.28 11.37 6.41
N SER A 87 4.42 10.51 6.96
CA SER A 87 3.87 10.68 8.32
C SER A 87 4.96 10.63 9.39
N LEU A 88 5.84 9.62 9.34
CA LEU A 88 6.96 9.47 10.29
C LEU A 88 7.92 10.65 10.21
N ALA A 89 8.25 11.11 8.99
CA ALA A 89 9.13 12.26 8.79
C ALA A 89 8.53 13.55 9.38
N LYS A 90 7.23 13.78 9.17
CA LYS A 90 6.52 14.92 9.77
C LYS A 90 6.49 14.83 11.29
N GLU A 91 6.26 13.64 11.85
CA GLU A 91 6.23 13.45 13.29
C GLU A 91 7.60 13.70 13.93
N ALA A 92 8.66 13.09 13.39
CA ALA A 92 10.04 13.33 13.83
C ALA A 92 10.45 14.80 13.69
N TYR A 93 9.98 15.48 12.64
CA TYR A 93 10.28 16.90 12.44
C TYR A 93 9.68 17.80 13.52
N LYS A 94 8.53 17.44 14.12
CA LYS A 94 7.96 18.19 15.26
C LYS A 94 8.96 18.26 16.42
N TYR A 95 9.63 17.15 16.75
CA TYR A 95 10.66 17.11 17.79
C TYR A 95 11.93 17.87 17.40
N THR A 96 12.29 17.83 16.11
CA THR A 96 13.41 18.63 15.57
C THR A 96 13.19 20.13 15.83
N VAL A 97 12.00 20.64 15.50
CA VAL A 97 11.63 22.06 15.67
C VAL A 97 11.52 22.47 17.14
N GLN A 98 11.04 21.59 18.02
CA GLN A 98 11.02 21.84 19.47
C GLN A 98 12.44 22.12 20.01
N THR A 99 13.46 21.48 19.43
CA THR A 99 14.86 21.72 19.79
C THR A 99 15.51 22.88 19.03
N LYS A 100 14.71 23.68 18.31
CA LYS A 100 15.13 24.83 17.48
C LYS A 100 16.15 24.48 16.40
N LYS A 101 16.16 23.23 15.95
CA LYS A 101 17.03 22.75 14.86
C LYS A 101 16.24 22.64 13.55
N LYS A 102 16.97 22.46 12.45
CA LYS A 102 16.40 22.27 11.10
C LYS A 102 16.77 20.92 10.48
N THR A 103 17.66 20.17 11.11
CA THR A 103 18.13 18.87 10.64
C THR A 103 17.54 17.80 11.56
N VAL A 104 16.77 16.89 10.98
CA VAL A 104 16.23 15.72 11.69
C VAL A 104 17.40 14.81 12.10
N GLN A 105 17.39 14.39 13.36
CA GLN A 105 18.38 13.48 13.94
C GLN A 105 17.69 12.19 14.40
N LYS A 106 18.47 11.12 14.60
CA LYS A 106 17.99 9.83 15.10
C LYS A 106 17.10 9.98 16.34
N ARG A 107 17.56 10.76 17.32
CA ARG A 107 16.83 11.09 18.56
C ARG A 107 15.44 11.69 18.35
N ASP A 108 15.24 12.41 17.25
CA ASP A 108 13.95 13.04 16.93
C ASP A 108 12.96 11.98 16.41
N VAL A 109 13.45 10.94 15.72
CA VAL A 109 12.67 9.76 15.32
C VAL A 109 12.36 8.87 16.53
N GLU A 110 13.35 8.61 17.39
CA GLU A 110 13.16 7.88 18.65
C GLU A 110 12.07 8.56 19.51
N SER A 111 12.14 9.89 19.66
CA SER A 111 11.11 10.65 20.38
C SER A 111 9.73 10.53 19.75
N ALA A 112 9.62 10.46 18.42
CA ALA A 112 8.35 10.26 17.74
C ALA A 112 7.77 8.86 18.02
N ILE A 113 8.60 7.82 18.01
CA ILE A 113 8.20 6.44 18.31
C ILE A 113 7.69 6.32 19.75
N GLU A 114 8.39 6.91 20.72
CA GLU A 114 8.02 6.86 22.15
C GLU A 114 6.70 7.57 22.48
N ASN A 115 6.33 8.60 21.71
CA ASN A 115 5.24 9.51 22.07
C ASN A 115 4.02 9.42 21.15
N VAL A 116 4.06 8.60 20.10
CA VAL A 116 2.94 8.40 19.17
C VAL A 116 2.53 6.95 19.17
N ASP A 117 1.34 6.67 19.72
CA ASP A 117 0.80 5.32 19.92
C ASP A 117 0.79 4.48 18.63
N SER A 118 0.45 5.07 17.49
CA SER A 118 0.45 4.37 16.20
C SER A 118 1.84 3.98 15.69
N LEU A 119 2.92 4.46 16.33
CA LEU A 119 4.32 4.13 16.00
C LEU A 119 4.93 3.11 16.97
N VAL A 120 4.20 2.63 17.98
CA VAL A 120 4.69 1.68 19.00
C VAL A 120 5.27 0.40 18.40
N PHE A 121 4.78 -0.04 17.23
CA PHE A 121 5.33 -1.21 16.52
C PHE A 121 6.80 -1.06 16.09
N LEU A 122 7.38 0.15 16.19
CA LEU A 122 8.77 0.46 15.88
C LEU A 122 9.67 0.49 17.13
N GLU A 123 9.12 0.27 18.33
CA GLU A 123 9.92 0.22 19.56
C GLU A 123 11.02 -0.86 19.46
N GLY A 124 12.25 -0.52 19.88
CA GLY A 124 13.41 -1.40 19.78
C GLY A 124 14.01 -1.58 18.38
N THR A 125 13.44 -0.98 17.32
CA THR A 125 13.95 -1.16 15.95
C THR A 125 15.18 -0.29 15.61
N LEU A 126 15.47 0.73 16.42
CA LEU A 126 16.53 1.72 16.18
C LEU A 126 17.78 1.51 17.05
N GLU A 127 17.90 0.41 17.79
CA GLU A 127 19.05 0.14 18.68
C GLU A 127 20.40 0.05 17.95
#